data_AF-A0A4Y8HZT7-F1
#
_entry.id   AF-A0A4Y8HZT7-F1
#
_cell.length_a   1.000
_cell.length_b   1.000
_cell.length_c   1.000
_cell.angle_alpha   90.00
_cell.angle_beta   90.00
_cell.angle_gamma   90.00
#
_symmetry.space_group_name_H-M   'P 1'
#
loop_
_entity.id
_entity.type
_entity.pdbx_description
1 polymer ?
#
loop_
_entity_poly.entity_id
_entity_poly.type
_entity_poly.pdbx_seq_one_letter_code
_entity_poly.pdbx_strand_id
1 'polypeptide(L)'
;MNKFMIKNRHGMTTVLGLLVMLLMFIALLLVYGYAPIEKTMGIAQKIFYFHVPSAFMAFISFAIVFVASILYLRSKDDKYDRVASSAAEVGVIFSILMLLTGPIWARSAWGVW
;
A
#
# COMPACT_ATOMS: atom_id res chain seq x y z
N MET A 1 -9.67 -29.76 -5.58
CA MET A 1 -8.56 -28.88 -5.14
C MET A 1 -7.83 -29.58 -3.98
N ASN A 2 -6.50 -29.79 -4.07
CA ASN A 2 -5.79 -30.75 -3.22
C ASN A 2 -5.42 -30.15 -1.83
N LYS A 3 -5.59 -30.92 -0.74
CA LYS A 3 -5.37 -30.47 0.67
C LYS A 3 -3.96 -29.89 0.91
N PHE A 4 -2.97 -30.37 0.15
CA PHE A 4 -1.59 -29.89 0.18
C PHE A 4 -1.44 -28.43 -0.28
N MET A 5 -2.17 -28.02 -1.32
CA MET A 5 -2.14 -26.64 -1.82
C MET A 5 -2.76 -25.63 -0.84
N ILE A 6 -3.77 -26.04 -0.08
CA ILE A 6 -4.42 -25.18 0.91
C ILE A 6 -3.51 -24.99 2.14
N LYS A 7 -2.87 -26.07 2.61
CA LYS A 7 -1.90 -26.01 3.72
C LYS A 7 -0.70 -25.10 3.39
N ASN A 8 -0.22 -25.12 2.14
CA ASN A 8 0.94 -24.31 1.73
C ASN A 8 0.60 -22.82 1.53
N ARG A 9 -0.66 -22.48 1.23
CA ARG A 9 -1.11 -21.08 1.11
C ARG A 9 -1.00 -20.33 2.43
N HIS A 10 -1.38 -20.96 3.55
CA HIS A 10 -1.25 -20.35 4.87
C HIS A 10 0.21 -20.10 5.26
N GLY A 11 1.09 -21.07 5.01
CA GLY A 11 2.53 -20.92 5.24
C GLY A 11 3.11 -19.75 4.43
N MET A 12 2.77 -19.66 3.14
CA MET A 12 3.25 -18.58 2.28
C MET A 12 2.72 -17.21 2.70
N THR A 13 1.43 -17.08 3.05
CA THR A 13 0.87 -15.81 3.54
C THR A 13 1.50 -15.39 4.87
N THR A 14 1.81 -16.34 5.77
CA THR A 14 2.49 -16.04 7.03
C THR A 14 3.92 -15.57 6.78
N VAL A 15 4.67 -16.21 5.89
CA VAL A 15 6.03 -15.79 5.53
C VAL A 15 6.03 -14.38 4.92
N LEU A 16 5.12 -14.12 3.98
CA LEU A 16 4.97 -12.78 3.39
C LEU A 16 4.58 -11.74 4.45
N GLY A 17 3.68 -12.08 5.37
CA GLY A 17 3.29 -11.20 6.48
C GLY A 17 4.45 -10.87 7.43
N LEU A 18 5.24 -11.87 7.82
CA LEU A 18 6.44 -11.67 8.63
C LEU A 18 7.48 -10.81 7.91
N LEU A 19 7.68 -11.04 6.61
CA LEU A 19 8.59 -10.25 5.80
C LEU A 19 8.14 -8.79 5.71
N VAL A 20 6.84 -8.53 5.49
CA VAL A 20 6.28 -7.17 5.49
C VAL A 20 6.50 -6.49 6.84
N MET A 21 6.24 -7.18 7.95
CA MET A 21 6.48 -6.60 9.29
C MET A 21 7.96 -6.27 9.51
N LEU A 22 8.88 -7.16 9.13
CA LEU A 22 10.31 -6.92 9.23
C LEU A 22 10.75 -5.72 8.39
N LEU A 23 10.31 -5.65 7.13
CA LEU A 23 10.66 -4.55 6.22
C LEU A 23 10.07 -3.21 6.69
N MET A 24 8.83 -3.20 7.20
CA MET A 24 8.21 -2.02 7.79
C MET A 24 8.99 -1.54 9.03
N PHE A 25 9.44 -2.46 9.88
CA PHE A 25 10.27 -2.11 11.04
C PHE A 25 11.61 -1.51 10.63
N ILE A 26 12.29 -2.11 9.64
CA ILE A 26 13.54 -1.57 9.09
C ILE A 26 13.30 -0.18 8.47
N ALA A 27 12.21 0.01 7.73
CA ALA A 27 11.86 1.31 7.15
C ALA A 27 11.68 2.38 8.24
N LEU A 28 11.01 2.06 9.35
CA LEU A 28 10.88 2.97 10.49
C LEU A 28 12.24 3.35 11.08
N LEU A 29 13.14 2.37 11.27
CA LEU A 29 14.49 2.64 11.76
C LEU A 29 15.28 3.54 10.82
N LEU A 30 15.17 3.34 9.50
CA LEU A 30 15.84 4.19 8.51
C LEU A 30 15.26 5.60 8.47
N VAL A 31 13.93 5.74 8.51
CA VAL A 31 13.26 7.04 8.48
C VAL A 31 13.60 7.87 9.71
N TYR A 32 13.57 7.28 10.91
CA TYR A 32 13.82 8.04 12.14
C TYR A 32 15.30 8.12 12.53
N GLY A 33 16.08 7.07 12.28
CA GLY A 33 17.48 6.97 12.69
C GLY A 33 18.51 7.42 11.64
N TYR A 34 18.19 7.33 10.34
CA TYR A 34 19.14 7.66 9.26
C TYR A 34 18.74 8.90 8.46
N ALA A 35 17.47 9.04 8.09
CA ALA A 35 17.03 10.15 7.26
C ALA A 35 17.20 11.50 8.01
N PRO A 36 17.93 12.47 7.42
CA PRO A 36 18.15 13.76 8.06
C PRO A 36 16.85 14.53 8.18
N ILE A 37 16.80 15.45 9.14
CA ILE A 37 15.69 16.40 9.26
C ILE A 37 15.83 17.46 8.18
N GLU A 38 14.76 17.68 7.42
CA GLU A 38 14.72 18.69 6.37
C GLU A 38 14.73 20.10 6.99
N LYS A 39 15.41 21.06 6.35
CA LYS A 39 15.70 22.38 6.93
C LYS A 39 14.47 23.29 7.02
N THR A 40 13.52 23.17 6.10
CA THR A 40 12.35 24.05 5.99
C THR A 40 11.11 23.50 6.70
N MET A 41 10.78 22.23 6.48
CA MET A 41 9.61 21.54 7.03
C MET A 41 9.90 20.84 8.36
N GLY A 42 11.17 20.69 8.73
CA GLY A 42 11.56 19.98 9.94
C GLY A 42 11.11 18.52 9.93
N ILE A 43 10.58 18.06 11.07
CA ILE A 43 10.17 16.66 11.24
C ILE A 43 8.95 16.27 10.41
N ALA A 44 8.12 17.24 10.03
CA ALA A 44 6.90 17.00 9.26
C ALA A 44 7.20 16.45 7.85
N GLN A 45 8.38 16.74 7.29
CA GLN A 45 8.82 16.11 6.04
C GLN A 45 8.83 14.59 6.13
N LYS A 46 9.07 14.01 7.31
CA LYS A 46 9.14 12.54 7.45
C LYS A 46 7.81 11.84 7.16
N ILE A 47 6.68 12.56 7.22
CA ILE A 47 5.36 12.06 6.76
C ILE A 47 5.40 11.66 5.29
N PHE A 48 6.22 12.34 4.47
CA PHE A 48 6.37 12.08 3.04
C PHE A 48 6.80 10.64 2.73
N TYR A 49 7.64 10.03 3.60
CA TYR A 49 8.09 8.64 3.46
C TYR A 49 6.95 7.61 3.60
N PHE A 50 5.81 8.01 4.16
CA PHE A 50 4.62 7.16 4.25
C PHE A 50 3.55 7.59 3.24
N HIS A 51 3.38 8.90 3.05
CA HIS A 51 2.37 9.46 2.17
C HIS A 51 2.58 9.04 0.71
N VAL A 52 3.77 9.25 0.17
CA VAL A 52 4.03 9.01 -1.26
C VAL A 52 3.91 7.53 -1.62
N PRO A 53 4.52 6.59 -0.88
CA PRO A 53 4.30 5.17 -1.17
C PRO A 53 2.83 4.76 -1.06
N SER A 54 2.07 5.33 -0.12
CA SER A 54 0.62 5.06 -0.01
C SER A 54 -0.14 5.52 -1.25
N ALA A 55 0.18 6.69 -1.80
CA ALA A 55 -0.41 7.17 -3.05
C ALA A 55 -0.11 6.23 -4.22
N PHE A 56 1.15 5.79 -4.38
CA PHE A 56 1.53 4.81 -5.41
C PHE A 56 0.80 3.49 -5.24
N MET A 57 0.69 2.98 -4.01
CA MET A 57 -0.03 1.73 -3.74
C MET A 57 -1.52 1.85 -4.07
N ALA A 58 -2.16 2.99 -3.80
CA ALA A 58 -3.53 3.25 -4.21
C ALA A 58 -3.69 3.23 -5.73
N PHE A 59 -2.82 3.94 -6.48
CA PHE A 59 -2.85 3.95 -7.94
C PHE A 59 -2.62 2.57 -8.55
N ILE A 60 -1.62 1.82 -8.09
CA ILE A 60 -1.33 0.47 -8.57
C ILE A 60 -2.51 -0.45 -8.29
N SER A 61 -3.10 -0.37 -7.09
CA SER A 61 -4.26 -1.20 -6.72
C SER A 61 -5.43 -0.95 -7.65
N PHE A 62 -5.79 0.32 -7.90
CA PHE A 62 -6.90 0.62 -8.82
C PHE A 62 -6.58 0.33 -10.30
N ALA A 63 -5.32 0.43 -10.71
CA ALA A 63 -4.90 -0.04 -12.04
C ALA A 63 -5.10 -1.56 -12.18
N ILE A 64 -4.78 -2.33 -11.14
CA ILE A 64 -5.05 -3.77 -11.10
C ILE A 64 -6.55 -4.04 -11.14
N VAL A 65 -7.37 -3.32 -10.36
CA VAL A 65 -8.84 -3.41 -10.42
C VAL A 65 -9.32 -3.19 -11.85
N PHE A 66 -8.91 -2.10 -12.49
CA PHE A 66 -9.31 -1.76 -13.86
C PHE A 66 -8.99 -2.88 -14.85
N VAL A 67 -7.75 -3.36 -14.87
CA VAL A 67 -7.32 -4.45 -15.78
C VAL A 67 -8.05 -5.75 -15.46
N ALA A 68 -8.15 -6.13 -14.19
CA ALA A 68 -8.83 -7.36 -13.77
C ALA A 68 -10.32 -7.34 -14.09
N SER A 69 -11.01 -6.20 -13.90
CA SER A 69 -12.42 -6.05 -14.28
C SER A 69 -12.63 -6.17 -15.79
N ILE A 70 -11.75 -5.61 -16.63
CA ILE A 70 -11.81 -5.81 -18.09
C ILE A 70 -11.65 -7.29 -18.44
N LEU A 71 -10.68 -7.98 -17.84
CA LEU A 71 -10.45 -9.40 -18.08
C LEU A 71 -11.65 -10.25 -17.62
N TYR A 72 -12.27 -9.92 -16.48
CA TYR A 72 -13.49 -10.57 -16.02
C TYR A 72 -14.64 -10.36 -17.00
N LEU A 73 -14.89 -9.14 -17.48
CA LEU A 73 -15.98 -8.88 -18.43
C LEU A 73 -15.79 -9.62 -19.75
N ARG A 74 -14.53 -9.77 -20.21
CA ARG A 74 -14.19 -10.48 -21.44
C ARG A 74 -14.28 -12.01 -21.29
N SER A 75 -13.81 -12.56 -20.17
CA SER A 75 -13.66 -14.02 -20.00
C SER A 75 -14.77 -14.67 -19.18
N LYS A 76 -15.47 -13.89 -18.34
CA LYS A 76 -16.41 -14.36 -17.31
C LYS A 76 -15.80 -15.36 -16.32
N ASP A 77 -14.47 -15.33 -16.14
CA ASP A 77 -13.78 -16.16 -15.15
C ASP A 77 -13.68 -15.44 -13.80
N ASP A 78 -14.32 -16.01 -12.78
CA ASP A 78 -14.36 -15.52 -11.39
C ASP A 78 -12.96 -15.32 -10.77
N LYS A 79 -11.91 -15.91 -11.34
CA LYS A 79 -10.53 -15.64 -10.90
C LYS A 79 -10.21 -14.16 -11.00
N TYR A 80 -10.62 -13.50 -12.08
CA TYR A 80 -10.33 -12.07 -12.28
C TYR A 80 -11.17 -11.20 -11.36
N ASP A 81 -12.42 -11.60 -11.10
CA ASP A 81 -13.29 -10.91 -10.14
C ASP A 81 -12.71 -10.95 -8.72
N ARG A 82 -12.23 -12.13 -8.27
CA ARG A 82 -11.54 -12.27 -6.99
C ARG A 82 -10.29 -11.39 -6.89
N VAL A 83 -9.50 -11.29 -7.96
CA VAL A 83 -8.32 -10.41 -7.99
C VAL A 83 -8.73 -8.95 -7.92
N ALA A 84 -9.74 -8.53 -8.68
CA ALA A 84 -10.26 -7.16 -8.64
C ALA A 84 -10.77 -6.79 -7.24
N SER A 85 -11.56 -7.66 -6.61
CA SER A 85 -12.08 -7.45 -5.26
C SER A 85 -10.95 -7.30 -4.21
N SER A 86 -9.99 -8.23 -4.19
CA SER A 86 -8.86 -8.12 -3.26
C SER A 86 -7.99 -6.88 -3.51
N ALA A 87 -7.77 -6.49 -4.77
CA ALA A 87 -7.04 -5.27 -5.10
C ALA A 87 -7.81 -4.00 -4.68
N ALA A 88 -9.14 -4.00 -4.80
CA ALA A 88 -9.98 -2.88 -4.39
C ALA A 88 -9.91 -2.65 -2.86
N GLU A 89 -9.97 -3.70 -2.06
CA GLU A 89 -9.83 -3.60 -0.59
C GLU A 89 -8.48 -2.97 -0.20
N VAL A 90 -7.39 -3.43 -0.81
CA VAL A 90 -6.05 -2.87 -0.59
C VAL A 90 -5.98 -1.41 -1.04
N GLY A 91 -6.53 -1.09 -2.22
CA GLY A 91 -6.57 0.27 -2.77
C GLY A 91 -7.32 1.25 -1.87
N VAL A 92 -8.44 0.83 -1.27
CA VAL A 92 -9.21 1.66 -0.34
C VAL A 92 -8.41 1.97 0.92
N ILE A 93 -7.74 0.98 1.52
CA ILE A 93 -6.89 1.20 2.72
C ILE A 93 -5.80 2.24 2.43
N PHE A 94 -5.07 2.08 1.32
CA PHE A 94 -4.01 3.02 0.95
C PHE A 94 -4.55 4.40 0.56
N SER A 95 -5.75 4.47 -0.01
CA SER A 95 -6.41 5.74 -0.31
C SER A 95 -6.78 6.49 0.97
N ILE A 96 -7.29 5.80 1.99
CA ILE A 96 -7.57 6.41 3.29
C ILE A 96 -6.27 6.96 3.90
N LEU A 97 -5.20 6.16 3.91
CA LEU A 97 -3.89 6.61 4.40
C LEU A 97 -3.38 7.85 3.64
N MET A 98 -3.49 7.84 2.31
CA MET A 98 -3.11 8.97 1.47
C MET A 98 -3.95 10.21 1.78
N LEU A 99 -5.27 10.09 1.86
CA LEU A 99 -6.19 11.21 2.13
C LEU A 99 -6.01 11.79 3.53
N LEU A 100 -5.61 10.98 4.51
CA LEU A 100 -5.30 11.45 5.86
C LEU A 100 -3.93 12.15 5.91
N THR A 101 -2.90 11.54 5.31
CA THR A 101 -1.52 12.03 5.42
C THR A 101 -1.22 13.20 4.49
N GLY A 102 -1.95 13.33 3.37
CA GLY A 102 -1.75 14.36 2.36
C GLY A 102 -1.92 15.77 2.89
N PRO A 103 -3.10 16.15 3.44
CA PRO A 103 -3.33 17.48 4.00
C PRO A 103 -2.37 17.83 5.15
N ILE A 104 -2.00 16.85 5.97
CA ILE A 104 -1.07 17.06 7.10
C ILE A 104 0.32 17.43 6.58
N TRP A 105 0.81 16.72 5.56
CA TRP A 105 2.08 17.06 4.93
C TRP A 105 2.00 18.36 4.12
N ALA A 106 0.92 18.56 3.35
CA ALA A 106 0.70 19.75 2.52
C ALA A 106 0.65 21.04 3.35
N ARG A 107 0.06 21.00 4.55
CA ARG A 107 0.09 22.14 5.48
C ARG A 107 1.50 22.56 5.83
N SER A 108 2.38 21.59 6.11
CA SER A 108 3.77 21.89 6.44
C SER A 108 4.60 22.31 5.24
N ALA A 109 4.31 21.77 4.05
CA ALA A 109 5.08 22.02 2.85
C ALA A 109 4.67 23.32 2.14
N TRP A 110 3.37 23.60 2.08
CA TRP A 110 2.77 24.64 1.23
C TRP A 110 1.93 25.65 2.01
N GLY A 111 1.72 25.46 3.31
CA GLY A 111 0.91 26.36 4.14
C GLY A 111 -0.60 26.31 3.86
N VAL A 112 -1.05 25.33 3.08
CA VAL A 112 -2.46 25.12 2.69
C VAL A 112 -2.91 23.70 3.04
N TRP A 113 -4.22 23.50 3.17
CA TRP A 113 -4.82 22.21 3.53
C TRP A 113 -5.30 21.43 2.31
#